data_AF-A0A661ZJ53-F1
#
_entry.id   AF-A0A661ZJ53-F1
#
_cell.length_a   1.000
_cell.length_b   1.000
_cell.length_c   1.000
_cell.angle_alpha   90.00
_cell.angle_beta   90.00
_cell.angle_gamma   90.00
#
_symmetry.space_group_name_H-M   'P 1'
#
loop_
_entity.id
_entity.type
_entity.pdbx_description
1 polymer ?
#
loop_
_entity_poly.entity_id
_entity_poly.type
_entity_poly.pdbx_seq_one_letter_code
_entity_poly.pdbx_strand_id
1 'polypeptide(L)'
;MERSIKITEDGSHTMFVHGLDESYHSTHGALQESMHVFIKQGLLTVKQSSLRILELGFGTGLNAVLTMAESISLNLDINDHAVEKYPLKESEY
;
A
#
# COMPACT_ATOMS: atom_id res chain seq x y z
N MET A 1 -0.81 -20.07 2.55
CA MET A 1 -0.77 -19.41 3.88
C MET A 1 -2.18 -18.96 4.18
N GLU A 2 -2.69 -19.27 5.36
CA GLU A 2 -3.98 -18.74 5.82
C GLU A 2 -3.81 -17.27 6.18
N ARG A 3 -4.77 -16.44 5.75
CA ARG A 3 -4.77 -14.99 5.95
C ARG A 3 -6.14 -14.52 6.40
N SER A 4 -6.17 -13.45 7.20
CA SER A 4 -7.42 -12.84 7.68
C SER A 4 -7.34 -11.31 7.70
N ILE A 5 -8.48 -10.65 7.47
CA ILE A 5 -8.58 -9.20 7.55
C ILE A 5 -8.67 -8.79 9.03
N LYS A 6 -7.89 -7.79 9.43
CA LYS A 6 -7.95 -7.14 10.75
C LYS A 6 -8.16 -5.64 10.60
N ILE A 7 -8.92 -5.06 11.52
CA ILE A 7 -9.06 -3.60 11.65
C ILE A 7 -7.88 -3.08 12.47
N THR A 8 -7.26 -2.01 11.99
CA THR A 8 -6.17 -1.29 12.66
C THR A 8 -6.71 -0.14 13.51
N GLU A 9 -5.88 0.46 14.35
CA GLU A 9 -6.30 1.52 15.28
C GLU A 9 -6.81 2.79 14.59
N ASP A 10 -6.38 3.07 13.35
CA ASP A 10 -6.89 4.19 12.56
C ASP A 10 -8.18 3.87 11.79
N GLY A 11 -8.75 2.67 11.99
CA GLY A 11 -9.97 2.19 11.33
C GLY A 11 -9.75 1.63 9.93
N SER A 12 -8.54 1.67 9.38
CA SER A 12 -8.20 1.00 8.14
C SER A 12 -8.00 -0.51 8.35
N HIS A 13 -7.89 -1.25 7.25
CA HIS A 13 -7.75 -2.70 7.29
C HIS A 13 -6.31 -3.11 6.98
N THR A 14 -5.85 -4.19 7.61
CA THR A 14 -4.60 -4.88 7.31
C THR A 14 -4.86 -6.37 7.10
N MET A 15 -3.98 -7.03 6.37
CA MET A 15 -4.03 -8.48 6.16
C MET A 15 -3.05 -9.16 7.11
N PHE A 16 -3.54 -10.07 7.94
CA PHE A 16 -2.73 -10.83 8.89
C PHE A 16 -2.40 -12.22 8.32
N VAL A 17 -1.12 -12.60 8.33
CA VAL A 17 -0.63 -13.89 7.83
C VAL A 17 -0.34 -14.82 9.00
N HIS A 18 -1.23 -15.80 9.22
CA HIS A 18 -1.14 -16.70 10.38
C HIS A 18 0.16 -17.51 10.42
N GLY A 19 0.69 -17.90 9.26
CA GLY A 19 1.92 -18.69 9.17
C GLY A 19 3.20 -17.90 9.48
N LEU A 20 3.14 -16.56 9.51
CA LEU A 20 4.28 -15.68 9.78
C LEU A 20 4.12 -14.91 11.10
N ASP A 21 2.92 -14.91 11.68
CA ASP A 21 2.55 -14.06 12.83
C ASP A 21 2.76 -12.56 12.55
N GLU A 22 2.53 -12.14 11.31
CA GLU A 22 2.79 -10.77 10.83
C GLU A 22 1.58 -10.18 10.08
N SER A 23 1.48 -8.85 10.10
CA SER A 23 0.50 -8.07 9.34
C SER A 23 1.16 -7.39 8.13
N TYR A 24 0.43 -7.23 7.03
CA TYR A 24 0.93 -6.54 5.82
C TYR A 24 1.27 -5.07 6.10
N HIS A 25 0.49 -4.41 6.96
CA HIS A 25 0.70 -3.04 7.43
C HIS A 25 0.61 -2.97 8.95
N SER A 26 1.11 -1.89 9.55
CA SER A 26 1.06 -1.65 10.99
C SER A 26 -0.35 -1.76 11.55
N THR A 27 -0.46 -2.39 12.73
CA THR A 27 -1.72 -2.47 13.49
C THR A 27 -2.12 -1.14 14.10
N HIS A 28 -1.19 -0.20 14.25
CA HIS A 28 -1.46 1.16 14.76
C HIS A 28 -2.13 2.05 13.70
N GLY A 29 -2.17 1.62 12.44
CA GLY A 29 -2.88 2.32 11.37
C GLY A 29 -2.22 2.13 10.01
N ALA A 30 -2.83 1.30 9.16
CA ALA A 30 -2.27 1.01 7.84
C ALA A 30 -2.33 2.25 6.93
N LEU A 31 -3.46 2.96 6.94
CA LEU A 31 -3.63 4.17 6.14
C LEU A 31 -2.69 5.29 6.61
N GLN A 32 -2.60 5.51 7.93
CA GLN A 32 -1.77 6.56 8.50
C GLN A 32 -0.29 6.34 8.18
N GLU A 33 0.20 5.11 8.36
CA GLU A 33 1.57 4.73 8.03
C GLU A 33 1.84 4.92 6.53
N SER A 34 0.98 4.38 5.66
CA SER A 34 1.18 4.46 4.20
C SER A 34 1.19 5.91 3.70
N MET A 35 0.28 6.76 4.21
CA MET A 35 0.28 8.19 3.89
C MET A 35 1.53 8.90 4.38
N HIS A 36 2.06 8.54 5.54
CA HIS A 36 3.28 9.16 6.05
C HIS A 36 4.51 8.73 5.26
N VAL A 37 4.74 7.41 5.17
CA VAL A 37 5.98 6.85 4.63
C VAL A 37 6.04 6.96 3.11
N PHE A 38 5.03 6.45 2.40
CA PHE A 38 5.10 6.32 0.94
C PHE A 38 4.64 7.59 0.22
N ILE A 39 3.63 8.27 0.73
CA ILE A 39 3.12 9.50 0.08
C ILE A 39 3.93 10.72 0.53
N LYS A 40 3.88 11.10 1.81
CA LYS A 40 4.50 12.34 2.30
C LYS A 40 6.03 12.32 2.25
N GLN A 41 6.65 11.23 2.71
CA GLN A 41 8.12 11.09 2.72
C GLN A 41 8.68 10.45 1.45
N GLY A 42 7.83 9.84 0.63
CA GLY A 42 8.21 9.31 -0.69
C GLY A 42 7.77 10.25 -1.81
N LEU A 43 6.61 9.98 -2.40
CA LEU A 43 6.08 10.62 -3.61
C LEU A 43 6.21 12.16 -3.59
N LEU A 44 5.76 12.83 -2.52
CA LEU A 44 5.69 14.30 -2.45
C LEU A 44 7.05 15.00 -2.36
N THR A 45 8.10 14.24 -2.03
CA THR A 45 9.47 14.77 -1.95
C THR A 45 10.11 14.91 -3.33
N VAL A 46 9.60 14.20 -4.34
CA VAL A 46 10.14 14.23 -5.70
C VAL A 46 9.47 15.34 -6.51
N LYS A 47 10.27 16.19 -7.16
CA LYS A 47 9.79 17.35 -7.95
C LYS A 47 9.83 17.07 -9.45
N GLN A 48 9.20 15.98 -9.87
CA GLN A 48 9.05 15.59 -11.28
C GLN A 48 7.56 15.35 -11.58
N SER A 49 7.14 15.70 -12.80
CA SER A 49 5.75 15.51 -13.25
C SER A 49 5.49 14.13 -13.84
N SER A 50 6.54 13.39 -14.21
CA SER A 50 6.46 12.00 -14.69
C SER A 50 7.41 11.12 -13.88
N LEU A 51 6.88 10.05 -13.31
CA LEU A 51 7.56 9.20 -12.34
C LEU A 51 7.36 7.73 -12.71
N ARG A 52 8.39 6.93 -12.46
CA ARG A 52 8.32 5.47 -12.50
C ARG A 52 8.57 4.93 -11.10
N ILE A 53 7.61 4.20 -10.56
CA ILE A 53 7.67 3.62 -9.22
C ILE A 53 7.81 2.10 -9.36
N LEU A 54 8.68 1.52 -8.54
CA LEU A 54 8.78 0.07 -8.37
C LEU A 54 8.32 -0.26 -6.96
N GLU A 55 7.23 -1.00 -6.84
CA GLU A 55 6.72 -1.53 -5.58
C GLU A 55 7.10 -3.01 -5.44
N LEU A 56 7.77 -3.34 -4.34
CA LEU A 56 8.12 -4.72 -4.00
C LEU A 56 7.18 -5.20 -2.89
N GLY A 57 6.26 -6.10 -3.25
CA GLY A 57 5.14 -6.51 -2.40
C GLY A 57 3.93 -5.62 -2.64
N PHE A 58 3.07 -6.00 -3.59
CA PHE A 58 1.83 -5.28 -3.86
C PHE A 58 0.83 -5.41 -2.70
N GLY A 59 0.84 -6.57 -2.02
CA GLY A 59 -0.01 -6.82 -0.87
C GLY A 59 -1.51 -6.61 -1.17
N THR A 60 -2.13 -5.69 -0.43
CA THR A 60 -3.53 -5.28 -0.61
C THR A 60 -3.72 -4.20 -1.67
N GLY A 61 -2.63 -3.66 -2.24
CA GLY A 61 -2.64 -2.52 -3.15
C GLY A 61 -2.88 -1.17 -2.49
N LEU A 62 -2.82 -1.08 -1.15
CA LEU A 62 -3.10 0.17 -0.42
C LEU A 62 -2.20 1.32 -0.89
N ASN A 63 -0.88 1.09 -1.00
CA ASN A 63 0.04 2.14 -1.43
C ASN A 63 -0.21 2.58 -2.86
N ALA A 64 -0.48 1.64 -3.78
CA ALA A 64 -0.80 1.95 -5.17
C ALA A 64 -2.08 2.79 -5.29
N VAL A 65 -3.13 2.46 -4.53
CA VAL A 65 -4.38 3.24 -4.50
C VAL A 65 -4.15 4.66 -3.97
N LEU A 66 -3.38 4.81 -2.90
CA LEU A 66 -3.04 6.13 -2.35
C LEU A 66 -2.17 6.94 -3.32
N THR A 67 -1.22 6.28 -3.99
CA THR A 67 -0.36 6.90 -5.01
C THR A 67 -1.21 7.38 -6.20
N MET A 68 -2.18 6.57 -6.65
CA MET A 68 -3.12 6.96 -7.70
C MET A 68 -4.00 8.15 -7.28
N ALA A 69 -4.51 8.16 -6.05
CA ALA A 69 -5.32 9.28 -5.55
C ALA A 69 -4.52 10.58 -5.53
N GLU A 70 -3.27 10.53 -5.05
CA GLU A 70 -2.37 11.68 -5.01
C GLU A 70 -1.96 12.13 -6.42
N SER A 71 -1.70 11.19 -7.34
CA SER A 71 -1.32 11.50 -8.72
C SER A 71 -2.43 12.24 -9.46
N ILE A 72 -3.69 11.85 -9.26
CA ILE A 72 -4.85 12.56 -9.81
C ILE A 72 -4.92 13.97 -9.22
N SER A 73 -4.77 14.11 -7.90
CA SER A 73 -4.87 15.42 -7.24
C SER A 73 -3.77 16.40 -7.66
N LEU A 74 -2.57 15.88 -7.94
CA LEU A 74 -1.40 16.69 -8.30
C LEU A 74 -1.14 16.73 -9.81
N ASN A 75 -1.97 16.06 -10.61
CA ASN A 75 -1.81 15.89 -12.05
C ASN A 75 -0.41 15.34 -12.43
N LEU A 76 0.01 14.28 -11.73
CA LEU A 76 1.26 13.57 -11.98
C LEU A 76 1.02 12.38 -12.94
N ASP A 77 1.94 12.19 -13.88
CA ASP A 77 2.03 10.99 -14.71
C ASP A 77 2.84 9.94 -13.96
N ILE A 78 2.19 8.89 -13.45
CA ILE A 78 2.86 7.84 -12.69
C ILE A 78 2.67 6.51 -13.41
N ASN A 79 3.80 5.86 -13.68
CA ASN A 79 3.83 4.46 -14.07
C ASN A 79 4.32 3.63 -12.88
N ASP A 80 3.39 2.93 -12.24
CA ASP A 80 3.64 2.09 -11.07
C ASP A 80 3.77 0.62 -11.48
N HIS A 81 4.91 0.03 -11.15
CA HIS A 81 5.21 -1.37 -11.39
C HIS A 81 5.33 -2.10 -10.05
N ALA A 82 4.38 -2.99 -9.77
CA ALA A 82 4.42 -3.82 -8.58
C ALA A 82 4.84 -5.26 -8.88
N VAL A 83 5.61 -5.86 -7.96
CA VAL A 83 5.94 -7.29 -7.98
C VAL A 83 5.45 -7.93 -6.70
N GLU A 84 4.58 -8.93 -6.83
CA GLU A 84 4.02 -9.68 -5.70
C GLU A 84 4.27 -11.17 -5.86
N LYS A 85 4.90 -11.77 -4.85
CA LYS A 85 5.24 -13.20 -4.86
C LYS A 85 4.02 -14.07 -4.57
N TYR A 86 3.09 -13.58 -3.74
CA TYR A 86 1.91 -14.31 -3.33
C TYR A 86 0.64 -13.46 -3.43
N PRO A 87 0.15 -13.17 -4.65
CA PRO A 87 -1.03 -12.34 -4.85
C PRO A 87 -2.23 -12.82 -4.05
N LEU A 88 -3.08 -11.88 -3.63
CA LEU A 88 -4.36 -12.21 -2.99
C LEU A 88 -5.30 -12.86 -4.00
N LYS A 89 -6.06 -13.85 -3.54
CA LYS A 89 -7.15 -14.48 -4.27
C LYS A 89 -8.45 -13.71 -4.04
N GLU A 90 -9.40 -13.83 -4.95
CA GLU A 90 -10.75 -13.25 -4.80
C GLU A 90 -11.44 -13.62 -3.49
N SER A 91 -11.17 -14.80 -2.93
CA SER A 91 -11.74 -15.22 -1.65
C SER A 91 -11.12 -14.53 -0.42
N GLU A 92 -10.06 -13.74 -0.60
CA GLU A 92 -9.32 -13.09 0.49
C GLU A 92 -9.70 -11.59 0.64
N TYR A 93 -10.62 -11.05 -0.16
CA TYR A 93 -11.08 -9.65 -0.10
C TYR A 93 -12.57 -9.46 -0.42
#